data_AF-A0A953NYD1-F1
#
_entry.id   AF-A0A953NYD1-F1
#
_cell.length_a   1.000
_cell.length_b   1.000
_cell.length_c   1.000
_cell.angle_alpha   90.00
_cell.angle_beta   90.00
_cell.angle_gamma   90.00
#
_symmetry.space_group_name_H-M   'P 1'
#
loop_
_entity.id
_entity.type
_entity.pdbx_description
1 polymer ?
#
loop_
_entity_poly.entity_id
_entity_poly.type
_entity_poly.pdbx_seq_one_letter_code
_entity_poly.pdbx_strand_id
1 'polypeptide(L)'
;SAMVLKSTSTKAILELNPQQVHEKFDTLVTSMEKAIDFLATQLKASKDFLPHVQQLIPLTFFFSQVNSASNDQTKWLKQWFWKTAFSRRYSAQTDEKMDADIALFEQLIAGNADGLSKYNYTITADRLVKQKFTKSSPVVRAFLLLLAQNHPVDLGNGTYVDLGKALSEYNAKEYHHIFPRAHLKKRQFAPEKINSLCNFCFLTSDSNKKISSKAPSEYFVSVIPQGSFATILESNLMPLNKEVYEKNDFEQFLTLRSQQVIQFLDKQLA
;
A
#
# COMPACT_ATOMS: atom_id res chain seq x y z
N SER A 1 -24.74 11.28 -1.01
CA SER A 1 -24.60 12.69 -0.61
C SER A 1 -23.40 13.33 -1.30
N ALA A 2 -22.20 12.75 -1.26
CA ALA A 2 -20.99 13.26 -1.94
C ALA A 2 -21.20 13.75 -3.39
N MET A 3 -21.80 12.91 -4.26
CA MET A 3 -22.06 13.27 -5.67
C MET A 3 -23.11 14.36 -5.90
N VAL A 4 -23.94 14.65 -4.90
CA VAL A 4 -25.11 15.55 -5.05
C VAL A 4 -24.89 16.85 -4.30
N LEU A 5 -24.51 16.73 -3.04
CA LEU A 5 -24.37 17.82 -2.08
C LEU A 5 -22.92 18.14 -1.76
N LYS A 6 -21.95 17.40 -2.32
CA LYS A 6 -20.50 17.54 -2.05
C LYS A 6 -20.15 17.45 -0.56
N SER A 7 -21.00 16.76 0.20
CA SER A 7 -20.78 16.44 1.60
C SER A 7 -21.07 14.98 1.89
N THR A 8 -20.32 14.42 2.83
CA THR A 8 -20.40 13.06 3.33
C THR A 8 -21.01 12.97 4.71
N SER A 9 -21.33 14.11 5.33
CA SER A 9 -21.92 14.19 6.66
C SER A 9 -23.25 13.43 6.75
N THR A 10 -23.52 12.87 7.93
CA THR A 10 -24.82 12.22 8.22
C THR A 10 -25.99 13.17 7.93
N LYS A 11 -25.86 14.45 8.29
CA LYS A 11 -26.86 15.48 8.00
C LYS A 11 -27.14 15.59 6.49
N ALA A 12 -26.10 15.70 5.66
CA ALA A 12 -26.26 15.76 4.21
C ALA A 12 -26.88 14.48 3.63
N ILE A 13 -26.63 13.31 4.22
CA ILE A 13 -27.30 12.07 3.81
C ILE A 13 -28.81 12.15 4.06
N LEU A 14 -29.22 12.63 5.23
CA LEU A 14 -30.63 12.75 5.61
C LEU A 14 -31.39 13.83 4.80
N GLU A 15 -30.67 14.83 4.27
CA GLU A 15 -31.23 15.90 3.43
C GLU A 15 -31.38 15.52 1.95
N LEU A 16 -30.94 14.32 1.53
CA LEU A 16 -31.07 13.88 0.15
C LEU A 16 -32.53 13.69 -0.25
N ASN A 17 -32.92 14.33 -1.35
CA ASN A 17 -34.21 14.09 -1.98
C ASN A 17 -34.22 12.67 -2.61
N PRO A 18 -35.22 11.81 -2.31
CA PRO A 18 -35.32 10.46 -2.87
C PRO A 18 -35.32 10.41 -4.41
N GLN A 19 -35.93 11.39 -5.07
CA GLN A 19 -35.94 11.48 -6.53
C GLN A 19 -34.54 11.72 -7.09
N GLN A 20 -33.74 12.60 -6.47
CA GLN A 20 -32.35 12.83 -6.87
C GLN A 20 -31.48 11.61 -6.67
N VAL A 21 -31.76 10.80 -5.63
CA VAL A 21 -31.07 9.52 -5.42
C VAL A 21 -31.40 8.56 -6.55
N HIS A 22 -32.67 8.41 -6.90
CA HIS A 22 -33.10 7.51 -7.97
C HIS A 22 -32.51 7.91 -9.33
N GLU A 23 -32.59 9.19 -9.70
CA GLU A 23 -32.08 9.71 -10.97
C GLU A 23 -30.56 9.55 -11.13
N LYS A 24 -29.81 9.54 -10.02
CA LYS A 24 -28.35 9.45 -10.03
C LYS A 24 -27.81 8.07 -9.67
N PHE A 25 -28.68 7.09 -9.40
CA PHE A 25 -28.25 5.79 -8.89
C PHE A 25 -27.36 5.05 -9.90
N ASP A 26 -27.76 4.98 -11.16
CA ASP A 26 -27.00 4.29 -12.21
C ASP A 26 -25.64 4.95 -12.46
N THR A 27 -25.61 6.29 -12.43
CA THR A 27 -24.36 7.06 -12.50
C THR A 27 -23.46 6.74 -11.31
N LEU A 28 -24.00 6.68 -10.10
CA LEU A 28 -23.23 6.32 -8.90
C LEU A 28 -22.60 4.93 -9.03
N VAL A 29 -23.35 3.94 -9.48
CA VAL A 29 -22.85 2.57 -9.69
C VAL A 29 -21.72 2.58 -10.71
N THR A 30 -21.94 3.16 -11.89
CA THR A 30 -20.95 3.22 -12.97
C THR A 30 -19.68 3.96 -12.54
N SER A 31 -19.81 5.07 -11.82
CA SER A 31 -18.66 5.84 -11.31
C SER A 31 -17.88 5.08 -10.24
N MET A 32 -18.56 4.30 -9.41
CA MET A 32 -17.91 3.45 -8.40
C MET A 32 -17.14 2.30 -9.05
N GLU A 33 -17.68 1.69 -10.11
CA GLU A 33 -16.99 0.68 -10.91
C GLU A 33 -15.71 1.25 -11.52
N LYS A 34 -15.77 2.45 -12.12
CA LYS A 34 -14.58 3.15 -12.64
C LYS A 34 -13.56 3.48 -11.55
N ALA A 35 -14.01 3.87 -10.36
CA ALA A 35 -13.12 4.11 -9.22
C ALA A 35 -12.41 2.82 -8.76
N ILE A 36 -13.13 1.70 -8.72
CA ILE A 36 -12.58 0.38 -8.41
C ILE A 36 -11.59 -0.05 -9.50
N ASP A 37 -11.93 0.13 -10.77
CA ASP A 37 -11.04 -0.17 -11.89
C ASP A 37 -9.75 0.66 -11.84
N PHE A 38 -9.84 1.96 -11.54
CA PHE A 38 -8.67 2.81 -11.32
C PHE A 38 -7.78 2.27 -10.19
N LEU A 39 -8.37 1.96 -9.03
CA LEU A 39 -7.65 1.39 -7.88
C LEU A 39 -6.96 0.06 -8.24
N ALA A 40 -7.65 -0.82 -8.96
CA ALA A 40 -7.11 -2.12 -9.35
C ALA A 40 -5.99 -2.00 -10.40
N THR A 41 -6.20 -1.18 -11.43
CA THR A 41 -5.27 -1.07 -12.57
C THR A 41 -4.03 -0.26 -12.20
N GLN A 42 -4.20 0.91 -11.58
CA GLN A 42 -3.14 1.89 -11.31
C GLN A 42 -2.42 1.63 -9.98
N LEU A 43 -3.10 1.06 -8.99
CA LEU A 43 -2.58 0.92 -7.63
C LEU A 43 -2.51 -0.54 -7.15
N LYS A 44 -3.00 -1.50 -7.96
CA LYS A 44 -3.11 -2.93 -7.60
C LYS A 44 -3.93 -3.16 -6.34
N ALA A 45 -4.81 -2.22 -6.02
CA ALA A 45 -5.65 -2.28 -4.82
C ALA A 45 -6.92 -3.11 -5.08
N SER A 46 -7.27 -3.92 -4.09
CA SER A 46 -8.54 -4.63 -4.01
C SER A 46 -9.35 -4.13 -2.81
N LYS A 47 -10.62 -4.50 -2.70
CA LYS A 47 -11.46 -4.19 -1.54
C LYS A 47 -10.78 -4.52 -0.21
N ASP A 48 -10.12 -5.67 -0.16
CA ASP A 48 -9.57 -6.23 1.08
C ASP A 48 -8.22 -5.59 1.47
N PHE A 49 -7.57 -4.96 0.48
CA PHE A 49 -6.25 -4.32 0.62
C PHE A 49 -6.28 -2.82 0.43
N LEU A 50 -7.45 -2.19 0.33
CA LEU A 50 -7.57 -0.75 0.35
C LEU A 50 -7.19 -0.25 1.77
N PRO A 51 -6.23 0.70 1.89
CA PRO A 51 -5.82 1.24 3.20
C PRO A 51 -6.99 1.87 3.95
N HIS A 52 -7.82 2.64 3.24
CA HIS A 52 -8.98 3.32 3.79
C HIS A 52 -10.15 3.26 2.81
N VAL A 53 -11.28 2.69 3.23
CA VAL A 53 -12.51 2.63 2.42
C VAL A 53 -13.01 4.03 2.04
N GLN A 54 -12.70 5.03 2.86
CA GLN A 54 -12.97 6.46 2.65
C GLN A 54 -12.39 6.97 1.33
N GLN A 55 -11.27 6.40 0.86
CA GLN A 55 -10.63 6.82 -0.40
C GLN A 55 -11.53 6.52 -1.62
N LEU A 56 -12.45 5.55 -1.52
CA LEU A 56 -13.37 5.22 -2.60
C LEU A 56 -14.37 6.36 -2.88
N ILE A 57 -14.73 7.13 -1.86
CA ILE A 57 -15.75 8.18 -1.96
C ILE A 57 -15.34 9.33 -2.90
N PRO A 58 -14.20 10.02 -2.69
CA PRO A 58 -13.77 11.08 -3.61
C PRO A 58 -13.44 10.50 -5.00
N LEU A 59 -12.88 9.28 -5.12
CA LEU A 59 -12.66 8.65 -6.43
C LEU A 59 -13.96 8.41 -7.19
N THR A 60 -15.01 7.93 -6.51
CA THR A 60 -16.35 7.78 -7.10
C THR A 60 -16.90 9.13 -7.53
N PHE A 61 -16.71 10.19 -6.72
CA PHE A 61 -17.06 11.55 -7.12
C PHE A 61 -16.30 11.97 -8.39
N PHE A 62 -14.99 11.76 -8.47
CA PHE A 62 -14.19 12.11 -9.67
C PHE A 62 -14.76 11.46 -10.93
N PHE A 63 -14.97 10.14 -10.92
CA PHE A 63 -15.49 9.40 -12.06
C PHE A 63 -17.00 9.60 -12.32
N SER A 64 -17.69 10.39 -11.48
CA SER A 64 -19.02 10.90 -11.79
C SER A 64 -19.01 12.18 -12.60
N GLN A 65 -17.89 12.90 -12.60
CA GLN A 65 -17.72 14.15 -13.33
C GLN A 65 -16.95 13.94 -14.63
N VAL A 66 -16.09 12.91 -14.70
CA VAL A 66 -15.30 12.59 -15.89
C VAL A 66 -15.41 11.13 -16.29
N ASN A 67 -15.33 10.86 -17.59
CA ASN A 67 -15.41 9.50 -18.11
C ASN A 67 -14.16 8.68 -17.84
N SER A 68 -12.98 9.31 -17.89
CA SER A 68 -11.65 8.73 -17.66
C SER A 68 -10.71 9.82 -17.16
N ALA A 69 -9.71 9.46 -16.37
CA ALA A 69 -8.67 10.39 -15.95
C ALA A 69 -7.66 10.64 -17.09
N SER A 70 -7.22 11.89 -17.27
CA SER A 70 -6.04 12.20 -18.09
C SER A 70 -4.76 11.65 -17.47
N ASN A 71 -3.62 11.73 -18.19
CA ASN A 71 -2.32 11.33 -17.64
C ASN A 71 -1.96 12.15 -16.39
N ASP A 72 -2.16 13.47 -16.44
CA ASP A 72 -1.88 14.37 -15.31
C ASP A 72 -2.81 14.08 -14.13
N GLN A 73 -4.11 13.91 -14.40
CA GLN A 73 -5.07 13.56 -13.35
C GLN A 73 -4.75 12.19 -12.74
N THR A 74 -4.35 11.20 -13.54
CA THR A 74 -3.90 9.90 -13.03
C THR A 74 -2.72 10.07 -12.08
N LYS A 75 -1.72 10.88 -12.46
CA LYS A 75 -0.57 11.20 -11.59
C LYS A 75 -1.02 11.86 -10.28
N TRP A 76 -1.88 12.87 -10.34
CA TRP A 76 -2.40 13.59 -9.18
C TRP A 76 -3.22 12.70 -8.23
N LEU A 77 -4.08 11.84 -8.78
CA LEU A 77 -4.86 10.88 -8.01
C LEU A 77 -3.96 9.87 -7.31
N LYS A 78 -2.89 9.39 -7.97
CA LYS A 78 -1.87 8.53 -7.32
C LYS A 78 -1.14 9.26 -6.20
N GLN A 79 -0.73 10.52 -6.41
CA GLN A 79 -0.08 11.33 -5.37
C GLN A 79 -1.00 11.50 -4.15
N TRP A 80 -2.27 11.86 -4.36
CA TRP A 80 -3.25 11.96 -3.28
C TRP A 80 -3.44 10.61 -2.57
N PHE A 81 -3.55 9.50 -3.33
CA PHE A 81 -3.73 8.17 -2.76
C PHE A 81 -2.58 7.80 -1.81
N TRP A 82 -1.34 7.95 -2.25
CA TRP A 82 -0.17 7.59 -1.44
C TRP A 82 0.01 8.52 -0.23
N LYS A 83 -0.20 9.83 -0.41
CA LYS A 83 -0.18 10.80 0.69
C LYS A 83 -1.21 10.46 1.76
N THR A 84 -2.44 10.11 1.37
CA THR A 84 -3.50 9.78 2.32
C THR A 84 -3.31 8.40 2.95
N ALA A 85 -2.91 7.39 2.18
CA ALA A 85 -2.67 6.01 2.64
C ALA A 85 -1.58 5.89 3.71
N PHE A 86 -0.52 6.70 3.62
CA PHE A 86 0.58 6.74 4.58
C PHE A 86 0.46 7.89 5.60
N SER A 87 -0.75 8.44 5.78
CA SER A 87 -1.05 9.45 6.79
C SER A 87 -1.96 8.91 7.90
N ARG A 88 -2.40 9.81 8.79
CA ARG A 88 -3.49 9.54 9.74
C ARG A 88 -4.78 10.26 9.34
N ARG A 89 -4.96 10.58 8.05
CA ARG A 89 -6.04 11.46 7.57
C ARG A 89 -7.42 11.04 8.07
N TYR A 90 -7.76 9.76 7.98
CA TYR A 90 -9.09 9.25 8.32
C TYR A 90 -9.17 8.69 9.76
N SER A 91 -8.28 9.08 10.67
CA SER A 91 -8.36 8.64 12.07
C SER A 91 -9.35 9.44 12.92
N ALA A 92 -9.80 10.61 12.44
CA ALA A 92 -10.77 11.49 13.10
C ALA A 92 -11.39 12.45 12.06
N GLN A 93 -12.56 13.02 12.37
CA GLN A 93 -13.26 14.00 11.50
C GLN A 93 -13.38 13.49 10.05
N THR A 94 -13.84 12.24 9.93
CA THR A 94 -13.72 11.51 8.67
C THR A 94 -14.57 12.14 7.57
N ASP A 95 -15.75 12.65 7.92
CA ASP A 95 -16.66 13.32 6.99
C ASP A 95 -16.03 14.62 6.46
N GLU A 96 -15.50 15.48 7.32
CA GLU A 96 -14.85 16.73 6.91
C GLU A 96 -13.61 16.48 6.04
N LYS A 97 -12.88 15.39 6.30
CA LYS A 97 -11.72 15.01 5.48
C LYS A 97 -12.14 14.49 4.10
N MET A 98 -13.21 13.72 4.00
CA MET A 98 -13.73 13.28 2.70
C MET A 98 -14.32 14.46 1.92
N ASP A 99 -14.97 15.42 2.58
CA ASP A 99 -15.48 16.65 1.95
C ASP A 99 -14.32 17.50 1.40
N ALA A 100 -13.23 17.63 2.16
CA ALA A 100 -12.00 18.28 1.68
C ALA A 100 -11.30 17.51 0.56
N ASP A 101 -11.43 16.17 0.50
CA ASP A 101 -10.94 15.35 -0.61
C ASP A 101 -11.78 15.60 -1.88
N ILE A 102 -13.10 15.68 -1.75
CA ILE A 102 -14.02 16.03 -2.85
C ILE A 102 -13.68 17.42 -3.41
N ALA A 103 -13.51 18.41 -2.54
CA ALA A 103 -13.14 19.77 -2.95
C ALA A 103 -11.76 19.84 -3.64
N LEU A 104 -10.79 19.01 -3.22
CA LEU A 104 -9.53 18.85 -3.96
C LEU A 104 -9.80 18.28 -5.36
N PHE A 105 -10.64 17.25 -5.46
CA PHE A 105 -10.88 16.57 -6.73
C PHE A 105 -11.59 17.44 -7.75
N GLU A 106 -12.45 18.37 -7.32
CA GLU A 106 -12.99 19.42 -8.19
C GLU A 106 -11.89 20.27 -8.84
N GLN A 107 -10.84 20.61 -8.07
CA GLN A 107 -9.68 21.35 -8.60
C GLN A 107 -8.90 20.50 -9.60
N LEU A 108 -8.67 19.21 -9.29
CA LEU A 108 -7.98 18.29 -10.19
C LEU A 108 -8.73 18.08 -11.51
N ILE A 109 -10.07 18.01 -11.47
CA ILE A 109 -10.91 17.94 -12.67
C ILE A 109 -10.73 19.21 -13.52
N ALA A 110 -10.67 20.38 -12.89
CA ALA A 110 -10.42 21.66 -13.55
C ALA A 110 -8.96 21.88 -14.00
N GLY A 111 -8.08 20.89 -13.85
CA GLY A 111 -6.67 20.97 -14.25
C GLY A 111 -5.77 21.71 -13.26
N ASN A 112 -6.23 21.92 -12.02
CA ASN A 112 -5.46 22.60 -10.97
C ASN A 112 -5.08 21.62 -9.84
N ALA A 113 -3.77 21.41 -9.67
CA ALA A 113 -3.20 20.52 -8.68
C ALA A 113 -2.65 21.21 -7.43
N ASP A 114 -2.76 22.53 -7.30
CA ASP A 114 -2.15 23.30 -6.20
C ASP A 114 -2.62 22.81 -4.81
N GLY A 115 -3.88 22.37 -4.73
CA GLY A 115 -4.45 21.80 -3.52
C GLY A 115 -3.70 20.57 -2.97
N LEU A 116 -2.98 19.82 -3.81
CA LEU A 116 -2.20 18.64 -3.39
C LEU A 116 -1.04 18.99 -2.46
N SER A 117 -0.54 20.23 -2.48
CA SER A 117 0.51 20.71 -1.58
C SER A 117 0.10 20.64 -0.10
N LYS A 118 -1.22 20.72 0.18
CA LYS A 118 -1.80 20.61 1.53
C LYS A 118 -1.82 19.18 2.06
N TYR A 119 -1.51 18.19 1.21
CA TYR A 119 -1.52 16.77 1.54
C TYR A 119 -0.10 16.26 1.72
N ASN A 120 0.15 15.55 2.81
CA ASN A 120 1.44 14.94 3.11
C ASN A 120 1.22 13.59 3.80
N TYR A 121 2.07 12.61 3.50
CA TYR A 121 2.15 11.42 4.34
C TYR A 121 2.83 11.76 5.67
N THR A 122 2.58 10.97 6.71
CA THR A 122 3.18 11.19 8.05
C THR A 122 3.91 9.97 8.58
N ILE A 123 4.02 8.91 7.77
CA ILE A 123 4.85 7.75 8.08
C ILE A 123 6.33 8.15 8.05
N THR A 124 7.12 7.57 8.95
CA THR A 124 8.58 7.72 8.99
C THR A 124 9.23 6.35 8.94
N ALA A 125 10.52 6.29 8.60
CA ALA A 125 11.32 5.06 8.64
C ALA A 125 11.22 4.35 10.02
N ASP A 126 11.39 5.11 11.12
CA ASP A 126 11.23 4.58 12.49
C ASP A 126 9.82 4.02 12.75
N ARG A 127 8.77 4.71 12.28
CA ARG A 127 7.40 4.22 12.42
C ARG A 127 7.15 2.96 11.59
N LEU A 128 7.75 2.81 10.41
CA LEU A 128 7.69 1.56 9.63
C LEU A 128 8.34 0.40 10.37
N VAL A 129 9.52 0.64 10.96
CA VAL A 129 10.23 -0.38 11.77
C VAL A 129 9.39 -0.80 12.97
N LYS A 130 8.75 0.14 13.66
CA LYS A 130 7.92 -0.14 14.85
C LYS A 130 6.51 -0.65 14.51
N GLN A 131 6.04 -0.51 13.27
CA GLN A 131 4.72 -0.96 12.87
C GLN A 131 4.68 -2.49 12.85
N LYS A 132 3.86 -3.09 13.72
CA LYS A 132 3.59 -4.53 13.68
C LYS A 132 2.74 -4.88 12.44
N PHE A 133 3.10 -5.95 11.74
CA PHE A 133 2.31 -6.47 10.64
C PHE A 133 0.97 -6.99 11.15
N THR A 134 -0.10 -6.33 10.75
CA THR A 134 -1.50 -6.66 11.05
C THR A 134 -2.35 -6.33 9.83
N LYS A 135 -3.15 -7.28 9.35
CA LYS A 135 -3.87 -7.17 8.07
C LYS A 135 -4.91 -6.05 8.04
N SER A 136 -5.46 -5.70 9.20
CA SER A 136 -6.42 -4.62 9.36
C SER A 136 -5.77 -3.24 9.41
N SER A 137 -4.44 -3.14 9.54
CA SER A 137 -3.76 -1.85 9.63
C SER A 137 -3.70 -1.17 8.25
N PRO A 138 -4.22 0.07 8.10
CA PRO A 138 -4.12 0.83 6.87
C PRO A 138 -2.69 0.99 6.36
N VAL A 139 -1.73 1.23 7.28
CA VAL A 139 -0.31 1.39 6.93
C VAL A 139 0.28 0.08 6.39
N VAL A 140 -0.14 -1.07 6.93
CA VAL A 140 0.33 -2.37 6.44
C VAL A 140 -0.23 -2.65 5.05
N ARG A 141 -1.52 -2.35 4.80
CA ARG A 141 -2.12 -2.45 3.47
C ARG A 141 -1.43 -1.52 2.47
N ALA A 142 -1.19 -0.27 2.85
CA ALA A 142 -0.48 0.70 2.02
C ALA A 142 0.94 0.22 1.67
N PHE A 143 1.67 -0.33 2.65
CA PHE A 143 2.99 -0.92 2.42
C PHE A 143 2.97 -2.10 1.44
N LEU A 144 1.99 -3.00 1.55
CA LEU A 144 1.87 -4.13 0.64
C LEU A 144 1.52 -3.70 -0.78
N LEU A 145 0.64 -2.71 -0.94
CA LEU A 145 0.37 -2.10 -2.25
C LEU A 145 1.60 -1.40 -2.81
N LEU A 146 2.36 -0.71 -1.96
CA LEU A 146 3.59 -0.02 -2.37
C LEU A 146 4.64 -1.04 -2.83
N LEU A 147 4.84 -2.14 -2.11
CA LEU A 147 5.67 -3.25 -2.59
C LEU A 147 5.16 -3.73 -3.95
N ALA A 148 3.86 -3.89 -4.11
CA ALA A 148 3.30 -4.35 -5.38
C ALA A 148 3.55 -3.44 -6.58
N GLN A 149 3.72 -2.13 -6.36
CA GLN A 149 4.15 -1.20 -7.41
C GLN A 149 5.58 -1.44 -7.89
N ASN A 150 6.42 -2.11 -7.09
CA ASN A 150 7.81 -2.41 -7.45
C ASN A 150 8.00 -3.82 -8.05
N HIS A 151 6.89 -4.52 -8.35
CA HIS A 151 6.89 -5.85 -8.97
C HIS A 151 7.84 -6.86 -8.30
N PRO A 152 7.69 -7.12 -6.98
CA PRO A 152 8.59 -7.98 -6.23
C PRO A 152 8.58 -9.38 -6.83
N VAL A 153 9.78 -9.94 -6.97
CA VAL A 153 9.97 -11.34 -7.35
C VAL A 153 10.28 -12.20 -6.13
N ASP A 154 10.03 -13.49 -6.25
CA ASP A 154 10.30 -14.46 -5.20
C ASP A 154 11.81 -14.57 -4.91
N LEU A 155 12.18 -14.58 -3.62
CA LEU A 155 13.59 -14.54 -3.21
C LEU A 155 14.39 -15.79 -3.62
N GLY A 156 13.75 -16.96 -3.70
CA GLY A 156 14.43 -18.24 -3.92
C GLY A 156 14.50 -18.70 -5.37
N ASN A 157 13.70 -18.11 -6.26
CA ASN A 157 13.71 -18.49 -7.68
C ASN A 157 13.64 -17.30 -8.66
N GLY A 158 13.46 -16.06 -8.18
CA GLY A 158 13.38 -14.87 -9.01
C GLY A 158 12.13 -14.79 -9.90
N THR A 159 11.14 -15.64 -9.69
CA THR A 159 9.89 -15.62 -10.47
C THR A 159 8.96 -14.52 -9.97
N TYR A 160 8.17 -13.96 -10.88
CA TYR A 160 7.16 -12.97 -10.52
C TYR A 160 6.14 -13.58 -9.54
N VAL A 161 5.89 -12.89 -8.43
CA VAL A 161 4.82 -13.28 -7.52
C VAL A 161 3.52 -12.67 -8.02
N ASP A 162 2.49 -13.48 -8.27
CA ASP A 162 1.16 -12.96 -8.60
C ASP A 162 0.57 -12.20 -7.40
N LEU A 163 0.60 -10.88 -7.48
CA LEU A 163 0.17 -9.98 -6.42
C LEU A 163 -1.35 -9.88 -6.33
N GLY A 164 -2.10 -10.11 -7.41
CA GLY A 164 -3.55 -10.19 -7.35
C GLY A 164 -3.99 -11.38 -6.51
N LYS A 165 -3.33 -12.52 -6.71
CA LYS A 165 -3.51 -13.71 -5.86
C LYS A 165 -2.99 -13.47 -4.45
N ALA A 166 -1.78 -12.92 -4.27
CA ALA A 166 -1.17 -12.73 -2.96
C ALA A 166 -1.90 -11.68 -2.09
N LEU A 167 -2.50 -10.66 -2.71
CA LEU A 167 -3.32 -9.61 -2.07
C LEU A 167 -4.82 -9.99 -2.03
N SER A 168 -5.16 -11.28 -2.04
CA SER A 168 -6.55 -11.75 -1.86
C SER A 168 -6.75 -12.40 -0.48
N GLU A 169 -7.95 -12.26 0.10
CA GLU A 169 -8.27 -12.85 1.42
C GLU A 169 -7.97 -14.35 1.52
N TYR A 170 -8.19 -15.09 0.43
CA TYR A 170 -8.02 -16.55 0.37
C TYR A 170 -6.56 -17.02 0.44
N ASN A 171 -5.57 -16.19 0.09
CA ASN A 171 -4.16 -16.60 -0.01
C ASN A 171 -3.24 -15.93 1.03
N ALA A 172 -3.77 -15.72 2.24
CA ALA A 172 -3.08 -15.26 3.44
C ALA A 172 -1.73 -15.93 3.79
N LYS A 173 -1.34 -17.01 3.09
CA LYS A 173 -0.16 -17.83 3.36
C LYS A 173 1.13 -17.31 2.71
N GLU A 174 1.08 -16.28 1.87
CA GLU A 174 2.20 -15.86 1.01
C GLU A 174 3.03 -14.68 1.57
N TYR A 175 2.74 -14.17 2.79
CA TYR A 175 3.59 -13.18 3.46
C TYR A 175 4.53 -13.84 4.47
N HIS A 176 5.83 -13.68 4.28
CA HIS A 176 6.84 -14.40 5.05
C HIS A 176 7.87 -13.48 5.68
N HIS A 177 8.36 -13.86 6.85
CA HIS A 177 9.47 -13.17 7.50
C HIS A 177 10.76 -13.38 6.71
N ILE A 178 11.42 -12.29 6.31
CA ILE A 178 12.73 -12.33 5.66
C ILE A 178 13.78 -12.87 6.63
N PHE A 179 13.80 -12.35 7.86
CA PHE A 179 14.55 -12.97 8.96
C PHE A 179 13.60 -13.93 9.68
N PRO A 180 13.74 -15.27 9.53
CA PRO A 180 12.72 -16.20 9.98
C PRO A 180 12.43 -16.09 11.47
N ARG A 181 11.16 -16.17 11.84
CA ARG A 181 10.69 -16.01 13.22
C ARG A 181 11.41 -16.95 14.21
N ALA A 182 11.66 -18.21 13.80
CA ALA A 182 12.35 -19.17 14.64
C ALA A 182 13.82 -18.77 14.90
N HIS A 183 14.52 -18.26 13.88
CA HIS A 183 15.88 -17.73 14.01
C HIS A 183 15.92 -16.55 14.99
N LEU A 184 15.01 -15.57 14.81
CA LEU A 184 14.99 -14.38 15.67
C LEU A 184 14.56 -14.67 17.12
N LYS A 185 13.66 -15.63 17.35
CA LYS A 185 13.29 -16.09 18.69
C LYS A 185 14.48 -16.68 19.46
N LYS A 186 15.31 -17.49 18.79
CA LYS A 186 16.54 -18.06 19.39
C LYS A 186 17.52 -16.96 19.81
N ARG A 187 17.50 -15.81 19.11
CA ARG A 187 18.29 -14.61 19.42
C ARG A 187 17.57 -13.64 20.36
N GLN A 188 16.48 -14.07 21.00
CA GLN A 188 15.77 -13.32 22.05
C GLN A 188 15.21 -11.95 21.61
N PHE A 189 14.95 -11.75 20.31
CA PHE A 189 14.26 -10.55 19.86
C PHE A 189 12.80 -10.53 20.32
N ALA A 190 12.32 -9.35 20.72
CA ALA A 190 10.93 -9.15 21.12
C ALA A 190 9.93 -9.48 20.00
N PRO A 191 8.76 -10.10 20.29
CA PRO A 191 7.76 -10.44 19.28
C PRO A 191 7.33 -9.27 18.38
N GLU A 192 7.27 -8.06 18.92
CA GLU A 192 6.90 -6.83 18.22
C GLU A 192 7.93 -6.52 17.12
N LYS A 193 9.22 -6.64 17.45
CA LYS A 193 10.32 -6.41 16.51
C LYS A 193 10.42 -7.50 15.46
N ILE A 194 10.23 -8.77 15.85
CA ILE A 194 10.17 -9.89 14.90
C ILE A 194 9.06 -9.68 13.87
N ASN A 195 7.89 -9.21 14.32
CA ASN A 195 6.73 -8.94 13.47
C ASN A 195 6.70 -7.51 12.93
N SER A 196 7.85 -6.82 12.89
CA SER A 196 7.98 -5.54 12.19
C SER A 196 7.52 -5.68 10.74
N LEU A 197 6.78 -4.69 10.25
CA LEU A 197 6.32 -4.60 8.86
C LEU A 197 7.48 -4.73 7.87
N CYS A 198 8.62 -4.12 8.19
CA CYS A 198 9.84 -4.19 7.39
C CYS A 198 10.50 -5.58 7.37
N ASN A 199 10.03 -6.56 8.15
CA ASN A 199 10.53 -7.93 8.09
C ASN A 199 9.72 -8.84 7.15
N PHE A 200 8.73 -8.33 6.40
CA PHE A 200 7.88 -9.17 5.53
C PHE A 200 8.22 -9.04 4.05
N CYS A 201 8.09 -10.14 3.31
CA CYS A 201 8.15 -10.21 1.85
C CYS A 201 7.09 -11.17 1.31
N PHE A 202 6.90 -11.16 0.00
CA PHE A 202 6.14 -12.18 -0.70
C PHE A 202 7.05 -13.34 -1.06
N LEU A 203 6.63 -14.57 -0.78
CA LEU A 203 7.32 -15.78 -1.26
C LEU A 203 6.30 -16.79 -1.74
N THR A 204 6.68 -17.55 -2.75
CA THR A 204 6.00 -18.79 -3.11
C THR A 204 6.13 -19.81 -1.99
N SER A 205 5.14 -20.70 -1.90
CA SER A 205 5.16 -21.84 -0.98
C SER A 205 6.43 -22.70 -1.08
N ASP A 206 7.03 -22.84 -2.26
CA ASP A 206 8.25 -23.65 -2.46
C ASP A 206 9.50 -22.94 -1.94
N SER A 207 9.66 -21.65 -2.20
CA SER A 207 10.77 -20.87 -1.64
C SER A 207 10.65 -20.74 -0.12
N ASN A 208 9.43 -20.58 0.40
CA ASN A 208 9.20 -20.61 1.84
C ASN A 208 9.63 -21.95 2.48
N LYS A 209 9.38 -23.10 1.83
CA LYS A 209 9.87 -24.41 2.30
C LYS A 209 11.41 -24.50 2.25
N LYS A 210 12.05 -23.97 1.21
CA LYS A 210 13.52 -23.97 1.07
C LYS A 210 14.20 -23.08 2.11
N ILE A 211 13.63 -21.91 2.40
CA ILE A 211 14.12 -20.98 3.42
C ILE A 211 13.85 -21.51 4.83
N SER A 212 12.61 -21.95 5.10
CA SER A 212 12.19 -22.54 6.37
C SER A 212 12.63 -21.67 7.58
N SER A 213 13.37 -22.25 8.53
CA SER A 213 13.91 -21.56 9.71
C SER A 213 15.37 -21.14 9.60
N LYS A 214 15.98 -21.22 8.40
CA LYS A 214 17.40 -20.94 8.19
C LYS A 214 17.74 -19.48 8.50
N ALA A 215 18.95 -19.26 9.01
CA ALA A 215 19.43 -17.90 9.19
C ALA A 215 19.59 -17.19 7.84
N PRO A 216 19.39 -15.86 7.74
CA PRO A 216 19.74 -15.11 6.55
C PRO A 216 21.15 -15.38 6.04
N SER A 217 22.14 -15.48 6.93
CA SER A 217 23.53 -15.82 6.57
C SER A 217 23.67 -17.17 5.86
N GLU A 218 22.72 -18.09 6.04
CA GLU A 218 22.72 -19.42 5.41
C GLU A 218 21.89 -19.43 4.12
N TYR A 219 20.65 -18.94 4.15
CA TYR A 219 19.76 -19.06 3.00
C TYR A 219 20.04 -18.02 1.90
N PHE A 220 20.63 -16.86 2.23
CA PHE A 220 21.06 -15.91 1.19
C PHE A 220 22.15 -16.47 0.29
N VAL A 221 22.94 -17.43 0.79
CA VAL A 221 23.96 -18.14 0.01
C VAL A 221 23.37 -19.37 -0.67
N SER A 222 22.57 -20.15 0.06
CA SER A 222 22.11 -21.47 -0.42
C SER A 222 20.80 -21.47 -1.21
N VAL A 223 20.00 -20.42 -1.13
CA VAL A 223 18.66 -20.36 -1.75
C VAL A 223 18.52 -19.21 -2.74
N ILE A 224 19.05 -18.02 -2.45
CA ILE A 224 18.91 -16.86 -3.35
C ILE A 224 19.81 -17.05 -4.59
N PRO A 225 19.26 -16.94 -5.82
CA PRO A 225 20.05 -17.02 -7.05
C PRO A 225 21.11 -15.90 -7.12
N GLN A 226 22.39 -16.27 -7.08
CA GLN A 226 23.49 -15.28 -7.04
C GLN A 226 23.57 -14.42 -8.31
N GLY A 227 23.24 -14.98 -9.48
CA GLY A 227 23.21 -14.25 -10.75
C GLY A 227 22.11 -13.17 -10.83
N SER A 228 21.09 -13.22 -9.97
CA SER A 228 19.97 -12.29 -9.94
C SER A 228 19.81 -11.58 -8.60
N PHE A 229 20.83 -11.67 -7.73
CA PHE A 229 20.77 -11.23 -6.34
C PHE A 229 20.33 -9.78 -6.19
N ALA A 230 20.98 -8.85 -6.92
CA ALA A 230 20.67 -7.43 -6.83
C ALA A 230 19.23 -7.14 -7.26
N THR A 231 18.82 -7.66 -8.42
CA THR A 231 17.46 -7.48 -8.96
C THR A 231 16.37 -8.02 -8.01
N ILE A 232 16.61 -9.20 -7.40
CA ILE A 232 15.69 -9.79 -6.42
C ILE A 232 15.53 -8.86 -5.21
N LEU A 233 16.64 -8.39 -4.63
CA LEU A 233 16.61 -7.53 -3.45
C LEU A 233 15.99 -6.16 -3.76
N GLU A 234 16.36 -5.54 -4.88
CA GLU A 234 15.81 -4.24 -5.30
C GLU A 234 14.30 -4.32 -5.52
N SER A 235 13.80 -5.37 -6.20
CA SER A 235 12.35 -5.56 -6.42
C SER A 235 11.57 -5.69 -5.09
N ASN A 236 12.21 -6.22 -4.05
CA ASN A 236 11.62 -6.40 -2.71
C ASN A 236 11.90 -5.23 -1.76
N LEU A 237 12.52 -4.13 -2.24
CA LEU A 237 12.98 -3.00 -1.44
C LEU A 237 13.86 -3.47 -0.26
N MET A 238 14.85 -4.30 -0.55
CA MET A 238 15.80 -4.85 0.42
C MET A 238 17.21 -4.28 0.21
N PRO A 239 18.00 -4.08 1.29
CA PRO A 239 19.32 -3.48 1.17
C PRO A 239 20.26 -4.39 0.38
N LEU A 240 21.05 -3.80 -0.53
CA LEU A 240 22.08 -4.52 -1.29
C LEU A 240 23.33 -4.83 -0.46
N ASN A 241 23.47 -4.21 0.72
CA ASN A 241 24.59 -4.48 1.61
C ASN A 241 24.53 -5.93 2.13
N LYS A 242 25.39 -6.80 1.57
CA LYS A 242 25.45 -8.23 1.91
C LYS A 242 25.79 -8.51 3.37
N GLU A 243 26.61 -7.64 3.97
CA GLU A 243 27.10 -7.78 5.35
C GLU A 243 25.94 -7.89 6.36
N VAL A 244 24.84 -7.19 6.09
CA VAL A 244 23.61 -7.22 6.88
C VAL A 244 23.05 -8.64 7.00
N TYR A 245 23.11 -9.43 5.93
CA TYR A 245 22.60 -10.79 5.90
C TYR A 245 23.65 -11.78 6.42
N GLU A 246 24.91 -11.61 6.01
CA GLU A 246 26.04 -12.46 6.42
C GLU A 246 26.25 -12.45 7.95
N LYS A 247 26.12 -11.28 8.59
CA LYS A 247 26.22 -11.14 10.04
C LYS A 247 24.88 -11.38 10.76
N ASN A 248 23.82 -11.66 10.03
CA ASN A 248 22.45 -11.67 10.54
C ASN A 248 22.11 -10.38 11.32
N ASP A 249 22.53 -9.21 10.84
CA ASP A 249 22.28 -7.93 11.50
C ASP A 249 20.83 -7.47 11.26
N PHE A 250 19.93 -7.94 12.12
CA PHE A 250 18.50 -7.68 11.99
C PHE A 250 18.14 -6.21 12.21
N GLU A 251 18.86 -5.49 13.06
CA GLU A 251 18.53 -4.09 13.38
C GLU A 251 18.96 -3.17 12.25
N GLN A 252 20.17 -3.39 11.72
CA GLN A 252 20.67 -2.69 10.53
C GLN A 252 19.77 -3.00 9.32
N PHE A 253 19.33 -4.25 9.15
CA PHE A 253 18.38 -4.65 8.10
C PHE A 253 17.09 -3.84 8.15
N LEU A 254 16.43 -3.78 9.31
CA LEU A 254 15.17 -3.04 9.45
C LEU A 254 15.38 -1.55 9.15
N THR A 255 16.47 -0.97 9.63
CA THR A 255 16.82 0.44 9.39
C THR A 255 16.97 0.72 7.90
N LEU A 256 17.86 0.00 7.20
CA LEU A 256 18.12 0.23 5.78
C LEU A 256 16.91 -0.06 4.90
N ARG A 257 16.17 -1.14 5.18
CA ARG A 257 14.95 -1.48 4.44
C ARG A 257 13.88 -0.40 4.59
N SER A 258 13.68 0.11 5.81
CA SER A 258 12.69 1.18 6.03
C SER A 258 13.03 2.45 5.25
N GLN A 259 14.31 2.76 5.08
CA GLN A 259 14.75 3.89 4.26
C GLN A 259 14.47 3.66 2.76
N GLN A 260 14.75 2.47 2.23
CA GLN A 260 14.42 2.13 0.84
C GLN A 260 12.91 2.20 0.57
N VAL A 261 12.08 1.81 1.54
CA VAL A 261 10.62 1.92 1.44
C VAL A 261 10.18 3.38 1.37
N ILE A 262 10.74 4.26 2.19
CA ILE A 262 10.45 5.70 2.14
C ILE A 262 10.91 6.30 0.81
N GLN A 263 12.14 5.99 0.37
CA GLN A 263 12.66 6.46 -0.92
C GLN A 263 11.77 6.01 -2.10
N PHE A 264 11.26 4.78 -2.06
CA PHE A 264 10.36 4.29 -3.09
C PHE A 264 8.97 4.94 -3.01
N LEU A 265 8.46 5.22 -1.81
CA LEU A 265 7.25 6.04 -1.62
C LEU A 265 7.43 7.43 -2.23
N ASP A 266 8.55 8.10 -1.98
CA ASP A 266 8.84 9.43 -2.54
C ASP A 266 8.87 9.41 -4.08
N LYS A 267 9.39 8.33 -4.68
CA LYS A 267 9.32 8.13 -6.15
C LYS A 267 7.89 8.00 -6.67
N GLN A 268 6.96 7.44 -5.90
CA GLN A 268 5.54 7.40 -6.30
C GLN A 268 4.86 8.76 -6.22
N LEU A 269 5.50 9.75 -5.59
CA LEU A 269 4.99 11.10 -5.43
C LEU A 269 5.60 12.11 -6.40
N ALA A 270 6.72 11.76 -7.05
CA ALA A 270 7.41 12.58 -8.06
C ALA A 270 6.63 12.68 -9.38
#